data_AF-A0A9X8BQ79-F1
#
_entry.id   AF-A0A9X8BQ79-F1
#
_cell.length_a   1.000
_cell.length_b   1.000
_cell.length_c   1.000
_cell.angle_alpha   90.00
_cell.angle_beta   90.00
_cell.angle_gamma   90.00
#
_symmetry.space_group_name_H-M   'P 1'
#
loop_
_entity.id
_entity.type
_entity.pdbx_description
1 polymer ?
#
loop_
_entity_poly.entity_id
_entity_poly.type
_entity_poly.pdbx_seq_one_letter_code
_entity_poly.pdbx_strand_id
1 'polypeptide(L)'
;MKKYSGSQIALHWLVLLLIAITYAAMEFKGIFPKESAGRYWMAITHYTCGVSVFILMLVRMIFRFVTPEPPVIPPLPQWQKLSATVVHFILYALFIVLPLLGVVSLYFGQKEWVFLFITMPVAGIKNTFLQHSLKEIHELLANTGYFIIGIHAAAALMHHYIWRDNTLKRMMPGKFKD
;
A
#
# COMPACT_ATOMS: atom_id res chain seq x y z
N MET A 1 -6.40 -12.83 -24.70
CA MET A 1 -6.98 -12.49 -23.37
C MET A 1 -7.11 -10.96 -23.14
N LYS A 2 -8.21 -10.43 -22.54
CA LYS A 2 -8.30 -9.00 -22.14
C LYS A 2 -7.58 -8.75 -20.80
N LYS A 3 -6.79 -7.68 -20.69
CA LYS A 3 -6.00 -7.30 -19.50
C LYS A 3 -6.39 -5.92 -18.99
N TYR A 4 -5.91 -5.55 -17.81
CA TYR A 4 -5.95 -4.17 -17.36
C TYR A 4 -5.08 -3.28 -18.27
N SER A 5 -5.34 -1.98 -18.27
CA SER A 5 -4.50 -1.03 -19.01
C SER A 5 -3.06 -1.06 -18.48
N GLY A 6 -2.09 -0.71 -19.33
CA GLY A 6 -0.68 -0.64 -18.95
C GLY A 6 -0.45 0.26 -17.73
N SER A 7 -1.16 1.39 -17.65
CA SER A 7 -1.08 2.32 -16.52
C SER A 7 -1.58 1.69 -15.21
N GLN A 8 -2.68 0.94 -15.23
CA GLN A 8 -3.18 0.25 -14.03
C GLN A 8 -2.23 -0.84 -13.55
N ILE A 9 -1.64 -1.58 -14.49
CA ILE A 9 -0.63 -2.60 -14.18
C ILE A 9 0.60 -1.92 -13.56
N ALA A 10 1.12 -0.86 -14.19
CA ALA A 10 2.27 -0.12 -13.68
C ALA A 10 2.00 0.45 -12.27
N LEU A 11 0.84 1.10 -12.07
CA LEU A 11 0.42 1.60 -10.76
C LEU A 11 0.33 0.49 -9.72
N HIS A 12 -0.20 -0.68 -10.09
CA HIS A 12 -0.29 -1.82 -9.17
C HIS A 12 1.08 -2.24 -8.65
N TRP A 13 2.00 -2.53 -9.56
CA TRP A 13 3.32 -3.05 -9.21
C TRP A 13 4.20 -1.98 -8.56
N LEU A 14 4.07 -0.72 -8.97
CA LEU A 14 4.75 0.40 -8.31
C LEU A 14 4.29 0.56 -6.86
N VAL A 15 2.98 0.50 -6.60
CA VAL A 15 2.45 0.56 -5.23
C VAL A 15 2.97 -0.62 -4.40
N LEU A 16 2.96 -1.84 -4.95
CA LEU A 16 3.52 -3.01 -4.25
C LEU A 16 5.00 -2.82 -3.89
N LEU A 17 5.81 -2.32 -4.83
CA LEU A 17 7.22 -2.05 -4.61
C LEU A 17 7.43 -1.00 -3.51
N LEU A 18 6.69 0.11 -3.56
CA LEU A 18 6.79 1.16 -2.55
C LEU A 18 6.32 0.70 -1.17
N ILE A 19 5.28 -0.14 -1.10
CA ILE A 19 4.85 -0.78 0.15
C ILE A 19 5.97 -1.65 0.70
N ALA A 20 6.60 -2.51 -0.13
CA ALA A 20 7.70 -3.36 0.30
C ALA A 20 8.88 -2.55 0.84
N ILE A 21 9.26 -1.45 0.16
CA ILE A 21 10.29 -0.52 0.63
C ILE A 21 9.89 0.14 1.96
N THR A 22 8.63 0.56 2.10
CA THR A 22 8.11 1.22 3.30
C THR A 22 8.19 0.30 4.52
N TYR A 23 7.79 -0.96 4.38
CA TYR A 23 7.91 -1.97 5.43
C TYR A 23 9.37 -2.29 5.73
N ALA A 24 10.18 -2.58 4.71
CA ALA A 24 11.61 -2.89 4.88
C ALA A 24 12.35 -1.77 5.62
N ALA A 25 12.08 -0.51 5.25
CA ALA A 25 12.68 0.65 5.91
C ALA A 25 12.36 0.68 7.40
N MET A 26 11.14 0.34 7.82
CA MET A 26 10.81 0.29 9.24
C MET A 26 11.41 -0.93 9.95
N GLU A 27 11.31 -2.12 9.37
CA GLU A 27 11.86 -3.35 9.96
C GLU A 27 13.38 -3.23 10.19
N PHE A 28 14.11 -2.69 9.21
CA PHE A 28 15.57 -2.54 9.31
C PHE A 28 16.03 -1.30 10.08
N LYS A 29 15.14 -0.34 10.38
CA LYS A 29 15.49 0.87 11.16
C LYS A 29 16.10 0.53 12.51
N GLY A 30 15.70 -0.58 13.13
CA GLY A 30 16.18 -1.03 14.44
C GLY A 30 17.66 -1.40 14.48
N ILE A 31 18.25 -1.76 13.33
CA ILE A 31 19.66 -2.14 13.20
C ILE A 31 20.57 -0.91 13.41
N PHE A 32 20.06 0.28 13.10
CA PHE A 32 20.82 1.52 13.17
C PHE A 32 20.69 2.19 14.55
N PRO A 33 21.79 2.74 15.12
CA PRO A 33 21.76 3.49 16.38
C PRO A 33 20.78 4.68 16.33
N LYS A 34 20.20 5.05 17.48
CA LYS A 34 19.12 6.06 17.59
C LYS A 34 19.44 7.41 16.93
N GLU A 35 20.68 7.88 17.06
CA GLU A 35 21.12 9.18 16.53
C GLU A 35 21.97 9.05 15.25
N SER A 36 21.90 7.91 14.57
CA SER A 36 22.69 7.70 13.35
C SER A 36 21.99 8.22 12.09
N ALA A 37 22.78 8.66 11.12
CA ALA A 37 22.30 9.02 9.78
C ALA A 37 21.53 7.86 9.12
N GLY A 38 21.96 6.61 9.32
CA GLY A 38 21.27 5.43 8.78
C GLY A 38 19.83 5.30 9.31
N ARG A 39 19.62 5.51 10.61
CA ARG A 39 18.27 5.48 11.21
C ARG A 39 17.40 6.62 10.70
N TYR A 40 17.98 7.81 10.50
CA TYR A 40 17.30 8.95 9.90
C TYR A 40 16.84 8.63 8.47
N TRP A 41 17.72 8.11 7.63
CA TRP A 41 17.37 7.74 6.25
C TRP A 41 16.28 6.66 6.19
N MET A 42 16.34 5.64 7.05
CA MET A 42 15.26 4.65 7.15
C MET A 42 13.90 5.29 7.50
N ALA A 43 13.88 6.25 8.43
CA ALA A 43 12.66 6.97 8.77
C ALA A 43 12.13 7.82 7.60
N ILE A 44 13.00 8.59 6.95
CA ILE A 44 12.63 9.43 5.80
C ILE A 44 12.16 8.59 4.61
N THR A 45 12.81 7.47 4.32
CA THR A 45 12.38 6.51 3.30
C THR A 45 10.98 6.00 3.60
N HIS A 46 10.72 5.57 4.84
CA HIS A 46 9.39 5.12 5.25
C HIS A 46 8.33 6.21 5.06
N TYR A 47 8.59 7.46 5.48
CA TYR A 47 7.64 8.57 5.32
C TYR A 47 7.38 8.89 3.86
N THR A 48 8.44 9.00 3.06
CA THR A 48 8.37 9.40 1.64
C THR A 48 7.66 8.33 0.81
N CYS A 49 8.00 7.06 1.00
CA CYS A 49 7.33 5.97 0.31
C CYS A 49 5.88 5.80 0.79
N GLY A 50 5.61 5.96 2.09
CA GLY A 50 4.26 5.90 2.65
C GLY A 50 3.32 6.96 2.05
N VAL A 51 3.76 8.22 1.98
CA VAL A 51 2.96 9.29 1.34
C VAL A 51 2.83 9.08 -0.17
N SER A 52 3.86 8.55 -0.82
CA SER A 52 3.78 8.18 -2.23
C SER A 52 2.74 7.08 -2.48
N VAL A 53 2.67 6.07 -1.60
CA VAL A 53 1.62 5.03 -1.65
C VAL A 53 0.24 5.65 -1.49
N PHE A 54 0.05 6.58 -0.55
CA PHE A 54 -1.23 7.29 -0.38
C PHE A 54 -1.69 7.97 -1.67
N ILE A 55 -0.82 8.79 -2.26
CA ILE A 55 -1.13 9.52 -3.50
C ILE A 55 -1.46 8.54 -4.64
N LEU A 56 -0.63 7.51 -4.82
CA LEU A 56 -0.85 6.52 -5.88
C LEU A 56 -2.09 5.65 -5.65
N MET A 57 -2.47 5.39 -4.40
CA MET A 57 -3.71 4.69 -4.08
C MET A 57 -4.95 5.52 -4.43
N LEU A 58 -4.92 6.85 -4.20
CA LEU A 58 -5.97 7.75 -4.66
C LEU A 58 -6.07 7.75 -6.20
N VAL A 59 -4.94 7.87 -6.89
CA VAL A 59 -4.89 7.79 -8.36
C VAL A 59 -5.44 6.44 -8.85
N ARG A 60 -5.00 5.34 -8.25
CA ARG A 60 -5.45 3.98 -8.60
C ARG A 60 -6.94 3.78 -8.34
N MET A 61 -7.48 4.38 -7.29
CA MET A 61 -8.92 4.39 -6.99
C MET A 61 -9.70 5.12 -8.08
N ILE A 62 -9.23 6.29 -8.55
CA ILE A 62 -9.84 7.00 -9.69
C ILE A 62 -9.84 6.11 -10.94
N PHE A 63 -8.70 5.51 -11.30
CA PHE A 63 -8.61 4.59 -12.43
C PHE A 63 -9.58 3.43 -12.33
N ARG A 64 -9.78 2.89 -11.12
CA ARG A 64 -10.72 1.79 -10.89
C ARG A 64 -12.17 2.15 -11.23
N PHE A 65 -12.57 3.41 -11.04
CA PHE A 65 -13.93 3.86 -11.35
C PHE A 65 -14.12 4.27 -12.82
N VAL A 66 -13.08 4.81 -13.46
CA VAL A 66 -13.18 5.33 -14.83
C VAL A 66 -12.80 4.32 -15.92
N THR A 67 -12.26 3.15 -15.54
CA THR A 67 -11.90 2.10 -16.50
C THR A 67 -12.63 0.78 -16.24
N PRO A 68 -13.11 0.10 -17.30
CA PRO A 68 -13.79 -1.17 -17.14
C PRO A 68 -12.84 -2.27 -16.67
N GLU A 69 -13.33 -3.13 -15.78
CA GLU A 69 -12.60 -4.31 -15.33
C GLU A 69 -12.57 -5.37 -16.44
N PRO A 70 -11.40 -5.91 -16.84
CA PRO A 70 -11.35 -7.05 -17.73
C PRO A 70 -12.08 -8.25 -17.08
N PRO A 71 -12.72 -9.15 -17.82
CA PRO A 71 -13.40 -10.32 -17.23
C PRO A 71 -12.41 -11.37 -16.72
N VAL A 72 -12.77 -12.11 -15.66
CA VAL A 72 -12.06 -13.33 -15.25
C VAL A 72 -12.60 -14.50 -16.10
N ILE A 73 -11.71 -15.36 -16.58
CA ILE A 73 -12.04 -16.52 -17.40
C ILE A 73 -11.34 -17.76 -16.82
N PRO A 74 -12.09 -18.82 -16.47
CA PRO A 74 -13.56 -18.92 -16.49
C PRO A 74 -14.24 -17.98 -15.47
N PRO A 75 -15.55 -17.70 -15.60
CA PRO A 75 -16.27 -16.86 -14.64
C PRO A 75 -16.19 -17.41 -13.22
N LEU A 76 -15.89 -16.53 -12.26
CA LEU A 76 -15.78 -16.91 -10.85
C LEU A 76 -17.17 -17.20 -10.24
N PRO A 77 -17.29 -18.17 -9.32
CA PRO A 77 -18.48 -18.32 -8.50
C PRO A 77 -18.72 -17.06 -7.64
N GLN A 78 -19.98 -16.80 -7.29
CA GLN A 78 -20.39 -15.55 -6.64
C GLN A 78 -19.64 -15.26 -5.34
N TRP A 79 -19.36 -16.29 -4.53
CA TRP A 79 -18.62 -16.14 -3.28
C TRP A 79 -17.19 -15.63 -3.49
N GLN A 80 -16.47 -16.13 -4.51
CA GLN A 80 -15.12 -15.64 -4.83
C GLN A 80 -15.14 -14.19 -5.30
N LYS A 81 -16.14 -13.83 -6.12
CA LYS A 81 -16.32 -12.45 -6.59
C LYS A 81 -16.60 -11.49 -5.43
N LEU A 82 -17.44 -11.89 -4.47
CA LEU A 82 -17.74 -11.10 -3.28
C LEU A 82 -16.49 -10.97 -2.39
N SER A 83 -15.81 -12.08 -2.09
CA SER A 83 -14.57 -12.07 -1.30
C SER A 83 -13.49 -11.18 -1.93
N ALA A 84 -13.28 -11.26 -3.25
CA ALA A 84 -12.34 -10.39 -3.95
C ALA A 84 -12.73 -8.91 -3.83
N THR A 85 -14.02 -8.59 -3.92
CA THR A 85 -14.52 -7.21 -3.77
C THR A 85 -14.25 -6.68 -2.35
N VAL A 86 -14.53 -7.48 -1.32
CA VAL A 86 -14.28 -7.12 0.08
C VAL A 86 -12.79 -6.91 0.34
N VAL A 87 -11.92 -7.85 -0.08
CA VAL A 87 -10.47 -7.73 0.10
C VAL A 87 -9.92 -6.50 -0.62
N HIS A 88 -10.38 -6.22 -1.84
CA HIS A 88 -9.97 -5.00 -2.53
C HIS A 88 -10.39 -3.75 -1.74
N PHE A 89 -11.64 -3.68 -1.28
CA PHE A 89 -12.10 -2.54 -0.48
C PHE A 89 -11.25 -2.35 0.79
N ILE A 90 -10.97 -3.43 1.51
CA ILE A 90 -10.10 -3.41 2.69
C ILE A 90 -8.70 -2.90 2.32
N LEU A 91 -8.08 -3.39 1.25
CA LEU A 91 -6.76 -2.94 0.79
C LEU A 91 -6.76 -1.45 0.42
N TYR A 92 -7.80 -0.96 -0.27
CA TYR A 92 -7.94 0.47 -0.58
C TYR A 92 -8.04 1.31 0.68
N ALA A 93 -8.95 0.97 1.58
CA ALA A 93 -9.12 1.69 2.85
C ALA A 93 -7.83 1.66 3.67
N LEU A 94 -7.21 0.49 3.80
CA LEU A 94 -6.01 0.29 4.60
C LEU A 94 -4.84 1.13 4.12
N PHE A 95 -4.50 1.09 2.83
CA PHE A 95 -3.34 1.82 2.28
C PHE A 95 -3.61 3.31 2.00
N ILE A 96 -4.84 3.78 2.17
CA ILE A 96 -5.16 5.22 2.22
C ILE A 96 -5.09 5.72 3.68
N VAL A 97 -5.67 4.98 4.62
CA VAL A 97 -5.73 5.38 6.04
C VAL A 97 -4.37 5.27 6.72
N LEU A 98 -3.57 4.23 6.44
CA LEU A 98 -2.26 4.02 7.07
C LEU A 98 -1.34 5.24 6.94
N PRO A 99 -1.01 5.72 5.71
CA PRO A 99 -0.12 6.86 5.58
C PRO A 99 -0.71 8.14 6.18
N LEU A 100 -2.03 8.33 6.10
CA LEU A 100 -2.71 9.46 6.70
C LEU A 100 -2.51 9.48 8.22
N LEU A 101 -2.72 8.36 8.91
CA LEU A 101 -2.45 8.24 10.35
C LEU A 101 -0.98 8.54 10.68
N GLY A 102 -0.06 8.05 9.85
CA GLY A 102 1.38 8.32 10.01
C GLY A 102 1.71 9.81 9.92
N VAL A 103 1.23 10.48 8.88
CA VAL A 103 1.43 11.94 8.69
C VAL A 103 0.81 12.74 9.83
N VAL A 104 -0.41 12.41 10.25
CA VAL A 104 -1.09 13.12 11.35
C VAL A 104 -0.38 12.86 12.69
N SER A 105 0.16 11.66 12.92
CA SER A 105 1.00 11.36 14.08
C SER A 105 2.28 12.21 14.09
N LEU A 106 2.97 12.33 12.95
CA LEU A 106 4.15 13.20 12.81
C LEU A 106 3.81 14.67 13.08
N TYR A 107 2.68 15.15 12.54
CA TYR A 107 2.20 16.52 12.70
C TYR A 107 1.99 16.90 14.17
N PHE A 108 1.21 16.12 14.93
CA PHE A 108 0.97 16.39 16.36
C PHE A 108 2.17 16.05 17.26
N GLY A 109 3.08 15.22 16.77
CA GLY A 109 4.35 14.92 17.43
C GLY A 109 5.42 16.01 17.30
N GLN A 110 5.17 17.04 16.48
CA GLN A 110 6.14 18.05 16.08
C GLN A 110 7.43 17.43 15.51
N LYS A 111 7.29 16.36 14.71
CA LYS A 111 8.43 15.73 14.05
C LYS A 111 8.65 16.39 12.71
N GLU A 112 9.74 17.13 12.59
CA GLU A 112 10.15 17.72 11.32
C GLU A 112 10.62 16.63 10.35
N TRP A 113 10.17 16.74 9.10
CA TRP A 113 10.55 15.85 8.03
C TRP A 113 10.30 16.53 6.68
N VAL A 114 10.87 15.95 5.62
CA VAL A 114 10.83 16.51 4.28
C VAL A 114 10.16 15.52 3.34
N PHE A 115 9.29 16.02 2.46
CA PHE A 115 8.73 15.28 1.34
C PHE A 115 9.00 16.06 0.04
N LEU A 116 9.68 15.44 -0.92
CA LEU A 116 10.03 16.08 -2.22
C LEU A 116 10.67 17.47 -2.05
N PHE A 117 11.65 17.59 -1.15
CA PHE A 117 12.37 18.83 -0.83
C PHE A 117 11.53 19.92 -0.15
N ILE A 118 10.29 19.62 0.26
CA ILE A 118 9.42 20.51 1.01
C ILE A 118 9.38 20.07 2.47
N THR A 119 9.70 20.99 3.40
CA THR A 119 9.51 20.74 4.83
C THR A 119 8.02 20.67 5.13
N MET A 120 7.60 19.55 5.73
CA MET A 120 6.20 19.31 6.03
C MET A 120 5.78 20.08 7.30
N PRO A 121 4.56 20.63 7.34
CA PRO A 121 4.09 21.39 8.49
C PRO A 121 3.97 20.51 9.73
N VAL A 122 4.09 21.15 10.88
CA VAL A 122 3.88 20.54 12.21
C VAL A 122 2.88 21.37 13.00
N ALA A 123 2.24 20.76 13.99
CA ALA A 123 1.29 21.48 14.84
C ALA A 123 2.00 22.58 15.66
N GLY A 124 1.34 23.73 15.85
CA GLY A 124 1.84 24.78 16.74
C GLY A 124 1.89 24.36 18.21
N ILE A 125 1.05 23.40 18.61
CA ILE A 125 1.03 22.82 19.97
C ILE A 125 1.17 21.30 19.85
N LYS A 126 2.13 20.74 20.59
CA LYS A 126 2.34 19.30 20.66
C LYS A 126 1.19 18.62 21.39
N ASN A 127 0.63 17.57 20.78
CA ASN A 127 -0.37 16.71 21.43
C ASN A 127 0.18 15.27 21.48
N THR A 128 0.85 14.95 22.58
CA THR A 128 1.49 13.65 22.78
C THR A 128 0.48 12.51 22.88
N PHE A 129 -0.65 12.72 23.56
CA PHE A 129 -1.72 11.73 23.66
C PHE A 129 -2.21 11.30 22.28
N LEU A 130 -2.61 12.27 21.46
CA LEU A 130 -3.10 12.01 20.10
C LEU A 130 -2.01 11.39 19.22
N GLN A 131 -0.78 11.89 19.30
CA GLN A 131 0.34 11.34 18.54
C GLN A 131 0.59 9.86 18.88
N HIS A 132 0.54 9.48 20.15
CA HIS A 132 0.70 8.10 20.61
C HIS A 132 -0.46 7.21 20.14
N SER A 133 -1.70 7.62 20.35
CA SER A 133 -2.87 6.84 19.91
C SER A 133 -2.86 6.61 18.39
N LEU A 134 -2.56 7.64 17.59
CA LEU A 134 -2.44 7.50 16.14
C LEU A 134 -1.31 6.54 15.73
N LYS A 135 -0.19 6.57 16.45
CA LYS A 135 0.95 5.67 16.20
C LYS A 135 0.59 4.21 16.53
N GLU A 136 -0.11 3.97 17.63
CA GLU A 136 -0.58 2.62 18.01
C GLU A 136 -1.57 2.06 16.97
N ILE A 137 -2.54 2.87 16.53
CA ILE A 137 -3.48 2.46 15.48
C ILE A 137 -2.73 2.21 14.16
N HIS A 138 -1.77 3.08 13.80
CA HIS A 138 -0.94 2.90 12.62
C HIS A 138 -0.14 1.59 12.68
N GLU A 139 0.48 1.27 13.81
CA GLU A 139 1.23 0.02 14.01
C GLU A 139 0.31 -1.21 13.93
N LEU A 140 -0.87 -1.16 14.55
CA LEU A 140 -1.87 -2.23 14.47
C LEU A 140 -2.32 -2.47 13.01
N LEU A 141 -2.63 -1.41 12.28
CA LEU A 141 -3.07 -1.50 10.88
C LEU A 141 -1.92 -1.95 9.97
N ALA A 142 -0.68 -1.54 10.23
CA ALA A 142 0.48 -1.98 9.47
C ALA A 142 0.71 -3.48 9.66
N ASN A 143 0.64 -3.97 10.90
CA ASN A 143 0.72 -5.40 11.19
C ASN A 143 -0.40 -6.19 10.52
N THR A 144 -1.63 -5.68 10.57
CA THR A 144 -2.77 -6.27 9.85
C THR A 144 -2.53 -6.30 8.33
N GLY A 145 -1.87 -5.26 7.79
CA GLY A 145 -1.53 -5.14 6.38
C GLY A 145 -0.66 -6.27 5.85
N TYR A 146 0.29 -6.78 6.64
CA TYR A 146 1.06 -7.97 6.24
C TYR A 146 0.15 -9.16 5.93
N PHE A 147 -0.81 -9.45 6.81
CA PHE A 147 -1.73 -10.56 6.63
C PHE A 147 -2.65 -10.37 5.42
N ILE A 148 -3.22 -9.18 5.25
CA ILE A 148 -4.14 -8.91 4.12
C ILE A 148 -3.39 -8.95 2.78
N ILE A 149 -2.16 -8.41 2.70
CA ILE A 149 -1.31 -8.54 1.51
C ILE A 149 -1.01 -10.02 1.25
N GLY A 150 -0.63 -10.77 2.28
CA GLY A 150 -0.32 -12.20 2.19
C GLY A 150 -1.49 -13.01 1.62
N ILE A 151 -2.70 -12.81 2.17
CA ILE A 151 -3.93 -13.46 1.68
C ILE A 151 -4.22 -13.05 0.24
N HIS A 152 -4.10 -11.77 -0.09
CA HIS A 152 -4.32 -11.28 -1.45
C HIS A 152 -3.36 -11.92 -2.47
N ALA A 153 -2.07 -11.95 -2.15
CA ALA A 153 -1.04 -12.56 -3.00
C ALA A 153 -1.24 -14.08 -3.11
N ALA A 154 -1.50 -14.77 -1.99
CA ALA A 154 -1.75 -16.20 -1.97
C ALA A 154 -2.96 -16.56 -2.83
N ALA A 155 -4.08 -15.81 -2.71
CA ALA A 155 -5.25 -15.99 -3.55
C ALA A 155 -4.90 -15.83 -5.04
N ALA A 156 -4.15 -14.79 -5.43
CA ALA A 156 -3.73 -14.59 -6.81
C ALA A 156 -2.88 -15.75 -7.35
N LEU A 157 -1.98 -16.30 -6.52
CA LEU A 157 -1.17 -17.47 -6.88
C LEU A 157 -2.01 -18.75 -6.96
N MET A 158 -2.96 -18.96 -6.05
CA MET A 158 -3.90 -20.09 -6.12
C MET A 158 -4.75 -20.02 -7.40
N HIS A 159 -5.26 -18.85 -7.75
CA HIS A 159 -5.97 -18.62 -9.02
C HIS A 159 -5.09 -18.96 -10.23
N HIS A 160 -3.81 -18.63 -10.17
CA HIS A 160 -2.89 -18.88 -11.26
C HIS A 160 -2.47 -20.36 -11.40
N TYR A 161 -2.12 -21.02 -10.29
CA TYR A 161 -1.51 -22.36 -10.33
C TYR A 161 -2.51 -23.51 -10.08
N ILE A 162 -3.51 -23.29 -9.23
CA ILE A 162 -4.49 -24.32 -8.83
C ILE A 162 -5.73 -24.23 -9.72
N TRP A 163 -6.43 -23.09 -9.70
CA TRP A 163 -7.63 -22.89 -10.54
C TRP A 163 -7.29 -22.64 -12.00
N ARG A 164 -6.04 -22.26 -12.31
CA ARG A 164 -5.51 -22.05 -13.66
C ARG A 164 -6.33 -21.05 -14.48
N ASP A 165 -6.92 -20.07 -13.81
CA ASP A 165 -7.65 -18.98 -14.46
C ASP A 165 -6.72 -17.82 -14.82
N ASN A 166 -7.29 -16.77 -15.42
CA ASN A 166 -6.54 -15.61 -15.87
C ASN A 166 -6.41 -14.48 -14.83
N THR A 167 -6.82 -14.66 -13.56
CA THR A 167 -6.88 -13.60 -12.54
C THR A 167 -5.57 -12.83 -12.42
N LEU A 168 -4.45 -13.53 -12.15
CA LEU A 168 -3.12 -12.92 -12.06
C LEU A 168 -2.61 -12.43 -13.42
N LYS A 169 -2.81 -13.23 -14.48
CA LYS A 169 -2.31 -12.92 -15.85
C LYS A 169 -2.80 -11.57 -16.37
N ARG A 170 -4.00 -11.14 -15.96
CA ARG A 170 -4.57 -9.83 -16.32
C ARG A 170 -3.84 -8.64 -15.69
N MET A 171 -3.15 -8.86 -14.57
CA MET A 171 -2.39 -7.83 -13.84
C MET A 171 -0.88 -7.88 -14.09
N MET A 172 -0.37 -8.90 -14.79
CA MET A 172 1.06 -9.01 -15.07
C MET A 172 1.53 -8.02 -16.15
N PRO A 173 2.75 -7.46 -16.10
CA PRO A 173 3.33 -6.71 -17.20
C PRO A 173 3.62 -7.61 -18.43
N GLY A 174 3.74 -7.00 -19.61
CA GLY A 174 4.12 -7.71 -20.85
C GLY A 174 2.97 -8.40 -21.59
N LYS A 175 3.28 -8.90 -22.80
CA LYS A 175 2.37 -9.73 -23.62
C LYS A 175 2.59 -11.19 -23.24
N PHE A 176 1.56 -11.87 -22.74
CA PHE A 176 1.56 -13.33 -22.70
C PHE A 176 1.20 -13.80 -24.11
N LYS A 177 2.03 -14.67 -24.71
CA LYS A 177 1.59 -15.43 -25.87
C LYS A 177 0.50 -16.38 -25.38
N ASP A 178 -0.66 -16.31 -26.01
CA ASP A 178 -1.76 -17.24 -25.79
C ASP A 178 -1.31 -18.67 -26.13
#